data_AF-A0A8B9IKP8-F1
#
_entry.id   AF-A0A8B9IKP8-F1
#
_cell.length_a   1.000
_cell.length_b   1.000
_cell.length_c   1.000
_cell.angle_alpha   90.00
_cell.angle_beta   90.00
_cell.angle_gamma   90.00
#
_symmetry.space_group_name_H-M   'P 1'
#
loop_
_entity.id
_entity.type
_entity.pdbx_description
1 polymer ?
#
loop_
_entity_poly.entity_id
_entity_poly.type
_entity_poly.pdbx_seq_one_letter_code
_entity_poly.pdbx_strand_id
1 'polypeptide(L)'
;MTSKAGMTTRELVRCFRSKRPHTCITSVSCCGLMGVSPSRGSYKVHTTDFPGNYPGYDDAWDQQRFEEEFRVDVVGEEDGVLEFDMVGIDAAIANAFRRILLAEVPTMAVEKVFVYNNTSIVQDEILAHRLGLIPIRADPRLFEYRNQGDEEGTEIDTLQFQLKIKCSRNPQAAKESSDPNELYFNHKVYSKHMTWVPLGNQTDLFPDADFRPVHDDILIALLRPGQEIDVLMHCVKGIGKDHAKFSPVATASYRLLPDITLLQPIEDEAAETLQKCFSPGVIEIQNIKGKKVARVANARLDTFSREVFRHEGLKNLVRLARVRNHYIFFLRSCSSGELL
;
A
#
# COMPACT_ATOMS: atom_id res chain seq x y z
N MET A 1 44.57 28.38 -1.52
CA MET A 1 44.92 27.87 -0.17
C MET A 1 43.89 28.41 0.82
N THR A 2 42.83 27.66 1.07
CA THR A 2 41.82 27.98 2.09
C THR A 2 41.38 26.66 2.72
N SER A 3 41.32 26.67 4.04
CA SER A 3 41.54 25.56 4.95
C SER A 3 40.37 24.57 5.03
N LYS A 4 40.65 23.27 4.81
CA LYS A 4 39.83 22.17 5.30
C LYS A 4 39.90 22.13 6.83
N ALA A 5 38.88 22.62 7.52
CA ALA A 5 38.70 22.38 8.95
C ALA A 5 37.93 21.07 9.15
N GLY A 6 38.67 19.96 9.15
CA GLY A 6 38.16 18.69 9.65
C GLY A 6 38.01 18.76 11.16
N MET A 7 36.81 18.54 11.66
CA MET A 7 36.50 18.53 13.09
C MET A 7 37.24 17.36 13.76
N THR A 8 38.10 17.64 14.75
CA THR A 8 38.92 16.61 15.40
C THR A 8 38.10 15.81 16.42
N THR A 9 38.40 14.51 16.55
CA THR A 9 37.75 13.55 17.45
C THR A 9 37.68 13.97 18.92
N ARG A 10 38.45 14.98 19.36
CA ARG A 10 38.39 15.56 20.71
C ARG A 10 37.22 16.53 20.92
N GLU A 11 36.71 17.18 19.88
CA GLU A 11 35.54 18.08 19.96
C GLU A 11 34.23 17.29 20.04
N LEU A 12 34.16 16.15 19.35
CA LEU A 12 33.08 15.16 19.49
C LEU A 12 32.89 14.70 20.95
N VAL A 13 33.98 14.41 21.66
CA VAL A 13 33.91 13.89 23.04
C VAL A 13 33.49 14.95 24.06
N ARG A 14 33.78 16.24 23.82
CA ARG A 14 33.36 17.33 24.74
C ARG A 14 31.87 17.63 24.68
N CYS A 15 31.23 17.46 23.52
CA CYS A 15 29.78 17.62 23.38
C CYS A 15 29.00 16.52 24.11
N PHE A 16 29.57 15.32 24.25
CA PHE A 16 28.91 14.15 24.87
C PHE A 16 28.81 14.20 26.42
N ARG A 17 29.52 15.10 27.11
CA ARG A 17 29.59 15.12 28.59
C ARG A 17 28.61 16.08 29.29
N SER A 18 27.83 16.86 28.55
CA SER A 18 26.88 17.81 29.15
C SER A 18 25.57 17.11 29.55
N LYS A 19 25.51 16.68 30.81
CA LYS A 19 24.31 16.19 31.49
C LYS A 19 23.24 17.28 31.56
N ARG A 20 22.33 17.42 30.58
CA ARG A 20 20.91 17.84 30.74
C ARG A 20 20.09 17.41 29.52
N PRO A 21 18.94 16.71 29.68
CA PRO A 21 18.11 16.24 28.56
C PRO A 21 17.35 17.35 27.81
N HIS A 22 17.47 18.62 28.22
CA HIS A 22 16.69 19.74 27.67
C HIS A 22 17.47 20.67 26.72
N THR A 23 18.79 20.50 26.56
CA THR A 23 19.63 21.43 25.78
C THR A 23 20.13 20.90 24.43
N CYS A 24 19.83 19.65 24.06
CA CYS A 24 20.12 19.11 22.72
C CYS A 24 19.05 19.47 21.67
N ILE A 25 18.42 20.64 21.79
CA ILE A 25 17.35 21.08 20.87
C ILE A 25 17.94 21.77 19.62
N THR A 26 19.22 22.16 19.64
CA THR A 26 19.84 23.03 18.62
C THR A 26 20.95 22.41 17.78
N SER A 27 21.24 21.10 17.87
CA SER A 27 22.23 20.48 16.98
C SER A 27 21.59 20.04 15.65
N VAL A 28 22.18 20.48 14.55
CA VAL A 28 21.70 20.30 13.16
C VAL A 28 21.74 18.83 12.70
N SER A 29 22.50 17.98 13.38
CA SER A 29 22.41 16.51 13.26
C SER A 29 21.03 15.95 13.63
N CYS A 30 20.09 16.82 14.03
CA CYS A 30 18.77 16.52 14.54
C CYS A 30 17.65 17.28 13.79
N CYS A 31 17.97 18.00 12.69
CA CYS A 31 17.06 18.08 11.52
C CYS A 31 17.01 16.68 10.89
N GLY A 32 16.33 16.36 9.81
CA GLY A 32 16.39 14.99 9.20
C GLY A 32 15.89 13.78 10.03
N LEU A 33 15.78 13.86 11.37
CA LEU A 33 15.25 12.83 12.25
C LEU A 33 14.00 13.35 12.98
N MET A 34 12.91 12.60 12.85
CA MET A 34 11.69 12.76 13.63
C MET A 34 11.77 11.88 14.87
N GLY A 35 11.90 12.48 16.05
CA GLY A 35 12.07 11.73 17.29
C GLY A 35 10.75 11.17 17.81
N VAL A 36 10.81 10.05 18.54
CA VAL A 36 9.67 9.44 19.21
C VAL A 36 9.89 9.47 20.72
N SER A 37 8.88 9.94 21.45
CA SER A 37 8.88 10.08 22.90
C SER A 37 7.72 9.28 23.53
N PRO A 38 7.87 8.83 24.79
CA PRO A 38 6.83 8.08 25.49
C PRO A 38 5.53 8.86 25.70
N SER A 39 5.62 10.15 26.05
CA SER A 39 4.47 10.96 26.50
C SER A 39 3.84 11.83 25.42
N ARG A 40 4.63 12.29 24.44
CA ARG A 40 4.17 13.20 23.37
C ARG A 40 4.06 12.52 22.01
N GLY A 41 4.34 11.22 21.91
CA GLY A 41 4.45 10.53 20.63
C GLY A 41 5.62 11.11 19.81
N SER A 42 5.39 11.44 18.55
CA SER A 42 6.41 12.01 17.67
C SER A 42 6.64 13.50 17.93
N TYR A 43 7.89 13.93 17.90
CA TYR A 43 8.28 15.35 17.96
C TYR A 43 9.22 15.67 16.78
N LYS A 44 9.30 16.96 16.40
CA LYS A 44 9.89 17.41 15.12
C LYS A 44 9.17 16.84 13.90
N VAL A 45 7.85 17.01 13.89
CA VAL A 45 6.96 16.48 12.85
C VAL A 45 6.93 17.31 11.57
N HIS A 46 7.23 18.61 11.67
CA HIS A 46 7.20 19.53 10.54
C HIS A 46 8.53 19.52 9.77
N THR A 47 8.45 19.65 8.45
CA THR A 47 9.56 20.01 7.56
C THR A 47 10.03 21.43 7.93
N THR A 48 11.33 21.62 8.05
CA THR A 48 11.93 22.90 8.52
C THR A 48 13.08 23.38 7.65
N ASP A 49 13.45 22.59 6.65
CA ASP A 49 14.44 22.80 5.60
C ASP A 49 13.88 23.76 4.54
N PHE A 50 13.60 24.99 4.99
CA PHE A 50 13.18 26.11 4.15
C PHE A 50 14.14 27.28 4.36
N PRO A 51 14.38 28.10 3.32
CA PRO A 51 15.35 29.18 3.38
C PRO A 51 14.98 30.18 4.48
N GLY A 52 15.97 30.55 5.30
CA GLY A 52 15.82 31.50 6.39
C GLY A 52 15.44 30.90 7.75
N ASN A 53 15.18 29.59 7.84
CA ASN A 53 14.85 28.96 9.13
C ASN A 53 16.07 28.71 10.03
N TYR A 54 17.24 28.47 9.45
CA TYR A 54 18.47 28.19 10.19
C TYR A 54 19.58 29.16 9.83
N PRO A 55 20.26 29.77 10.83
CA PRO A 55 21.42 30.63 10.56
C PRO A 55 22.60 29.77 10.08
N GLY A 56 23.21 30.15 8.96
CA GLY A 56 24.39 29.48 8.40
C GLY A 56 24.10 28.28 7.49
N TYR A 57 22.83 28.00 7.18
CA TYR A 57 22.42 26.99 6.21
C TYR A 57 21.78 27.66 5.00
N ASP A 58 22.10 27.14 3.82
CA ASP A 58 21.45 27.53 2.57
C ASP A 58 20.46 26.44 2.14
N ASP A 59 19.23 26.59 2.63
CA ASP A 59 18.10 25.71 2.31
C ASP A 59 17.30 26.23 1.11
N ALA A 60 17.87 27.12 0.28
CA ALA A 60 17.27 27.50 -0.99
C ALA A 60 17.14 26.30 -1.93
N TRP A 61 16.23 26.40 -2.91
CA TRP A 61 16.04 25.37 -3.92
C TRP A 61 17.26 25.27 -4.83
N ASP A 62 17.84 24.08 -4.88
CA ASP A 62 18.94 23.72 -5.78
C ASP A 62 18.64 22.38 -6.45
N GLN A 63 18.50 22.41 -7.77
CA GLN A 63 18.18 21.24 -8.59
C GLN A 63 19.31 20.20 -8.58
N GLN A 64 20.57 20.65 -8.62
CA GLN A 64 21.72 19.73 -8.68
C GLN A 64 21.84 18.95 -7.37
N ARG A 65 21.68 19.65 -6.23
CA ARG A 65 21.64 19.01 -4.92
C ARG A 65 20.53 17.96 -4.82
N PHE A 66 19.33 18.28 -5.34
CA PHE A 66 18.22 17.34 -5.35
C PHE A 66 18.51 16.10 -6.19
N GLU A 67 19.06 16.25 -7.40
CA GLU A 67 19.40 15.14 -8.29
C GLU A 67 20.50 14.24 -7.73
N GLU A 68 21.47 14.80 -6.99
CA GLU A 68 22.52 14.02 -6.33
C GLU A 68 22.01 13.23 -5.11
N GLU A 69 21.05 13.78 -4.35
CA GLU A 69 20.49 13.15 -3.15
C GLU A 69 19.35 12.17 -3.45
N PHE A 70 18.59 12.40 -4.52
CA PHE A 70 17.42 11.61 -4.86
C PHE A 70 17.81 10.22 -5.39
N ARG A 71 17.26 9.18 -4.76
CA ARG A 71 17.41 7.80 -5.24
C ARG A 71 16.18 6.97 -4.92
N VAL A 72 15.97 5.95 -5.76
CA VAL A 72 14.88 4.98 -5.62
C VAL A 72 15.49 3.59 -5.57
N ASP A 73 15.24 2.86 -4.49
CA ASP A 73 15.73 1.50 -4.29
C ASP A 73 14.52 0.54 -4.28
N VAL A 74 14.36 -0.29 -5.31
CA VAL A 74 13.30 -1.30 -5.35
C VAL A 74 13.73 -2.51 -4.52
N VAL A 75 12.93 -2.88 -3.51
CA VAL A 75 13.27 -3.94 -2.56
C VAL A 75 12.67 -5.28 -2.97
N GLY A 76 11.44 -5.25 -3.48
CA GLY A 76 10.76 -6.46 -3.95
C GLY A 76 9.51 -6.16 -4.75
N GLU A 77 9.22 -7.05 -5.68
CA GLU A 77 8.00 -7.06 -6.48
C GLU A 77 7.49 -8.50 -6.52
N GLU A 78 6.31 -8.74 -5.94
CA GLU A 78 5.70 -10.08 -5.84
C GLU A 78 4.17 -9.96 -5.98
N ASP A 79 3.54 -10.73 -6.87
CA ASP A 79 2.08 -10.91 -6.96
C ASP A 79 1.24 -9.62 -6.87
N GLY A 80 1.65 -8.56 -7.56
CA GLY A 80 0.96 -7.26 -7.55
C GLY A 80 1.24 -6.41 -6.31
N VAL A 81 2.24 -6.77 -5.50
CA VAL A 81 2.79 -5.98 -4.41
C VAL A 81 4.15 -5.43 -4.84
N LEU A 82 4.34 -4.12 -4.67
CA LEU A 82 5.61 -3.43 -4.89
C LEU A 82 6.05 -2.75 -3.60
N GLU A 83 7.25 -3.07 -3.14
CA GLU A 83 7.93 -2.37 -2.05
C GLU A 83 9.20 -1.69 -2.58
N PHE A 84 9.27 -0.37 -2.40
CA PHE A 84 10.42 0.43 -2.82
C PHE A 84 10.67 1.59 -1.87
N ASP A 85 11.92 2.04 -1.83
CA ASP A 85 12.34 3.17 -1.02
C ASP A 85 12.51 4.41 -1.88
N MET A 86 12.02 5.55 -1.42
CA MET A 86 12.28 6.87 -1.99
C MET A 86 13.08 7.68 -0.98
N VAL A 87 14.32 8.02 -1.34
CA VAL A 87 15.23 8.82 -0.51
C VAL A 87 15.45 10.18 -1.15
N GLY A 88 15.50 11.24 -0.34
CA GLY A 88 15.79 12.60 -0.80
C GLY A 88 14.55 13.42 -1.21
N ILE A 89 13.34 12.94 -0.92
CA ILE A 89 12.08 13.64 -1.25
C ILE A 89 11.41 14.21 0.01
N ASP A 90 10.59 15.26 -0.14
CA ASP A 90 9.77 15.80 0.95
C ASP A 90 8.42 15.06 1.07
N ALA A 91 7.82 15.13 2.27
CA ALA A 91 6.53 14.52 2.59
C ALA A 91 5.40 15.02 1.68
N ALA A 92 5.43 16.27 1.23
CA ALA A 92 4.42 16.84 0.36
C ALA A 92 4.32 16.08 -0.97
N ILE A 93 5.46 15.79 -1.60
CA ILE A 93 5.50 15.11 -2.90
C ILE A 93 5.23 13.61 -2.73
N ALA A 94 5.82 12.97 -1.70
CA ALA A 94 5.52 11.57 -1.37
C ALA A 94 4.02 11.34 -1.13
N ASN A 95 3.36 12.26 -0.40
CA ASN A 95 1.92 12.20 -0.17
C ASN A 95 1.10 12.53 -1.42
N ALA A 96 1.60 13.38 -2.32
CA ALA A 96 0.96 13.63 -3.61
C ALA A 96 0.88 12.35 -4.44
N PHE A 97 2.00 11.61 -4.58
CA PHE A 97 2.00 10.32 -5.28
C PHE A 97 1.02 9.33 -4.65
N ARG A 98 1.02 9.20 -3.32
CA ARG A 98 0.06 8.34 -2.61
C ARG A 98 -1.39 8.71 -2.93
N ARG A 99 -1.72 10.00 -3.01
CA ARG A 99 -3.09 10.48 -3.31
C ARG A 99 -3.47 10.24 -4.77
N ILE A 100 -2.56 10.48 -5.70
CA ILE A 100 -2.78 10.23 -7.13
C ILE A 100 -3.09 8.75 -7.35
N LEU A 101 -2.28 7.85 -6.78
CA LEU A 101 -2.47 6.40 -6.89
C LEU A 101 -3.82 5.93 -6.35
N LEU A 102 -4.34 6.57 -5.29
CA LEU A 102 -5.63 6.22 -4.69
C LEU A 102 -6.84 6.80 -5.43
N ALA A 103 -6.70 7.95 -6.10
CA ALA A 103 -7.86 8.74 -6.49
C ALA A 103 -7.87 9.21 -7.95
N GLU A 104 -6.72 9.37 -8.60
CA GLU A 104 -6.62 10.03 -9.91
C GLU A 104 -6.17 9.10 -11.03
N VAL A 105 -5.58 7.95 -10.70
CA VAL A 105 -5.26 6.93 -11.70
C VAL A 105 -6.55 6.25 -12.16
N PRO A 106 -6.88 6.27 -13.47
CA PRO A 106 -8.12 5.72 -13.98
C PRO A 106 -8.08 4.21 -14.14
N THR A 107 -9.23 3.55 -14.00
CA THR A 107 -9.43 2.12 -14.25
C THR A 107 -10.77 1.84 -14.93
N MET A 108 -10.94 0.61 -15.43
CA MET A 108 -12.20 0.11 -15.98
C MET A 108 -13.01 -0.60 -14.90
N ALA A 109 -14.26 -0.19 -14.67
CA ALA A 109 -15.18 -0.87 -13.75
C ALA A 109 -16.63 -0.80 -14.25
N VAL A 110 -17.47 -1.72 -13.77
CA VAL A 110 -18.90 -1.77 -14.10
C VAL A 110 -19.61 -0.54 -13.53
N GLU A 111 -20.37 0.16 -14.37
CA GLU A 111 -21.20 1.30 -13.94
C GLU A 111 -22.69 1.05 -14.13
N LYS A 112 -23.09 0.53 -15.29
CA LYS A 112 -24.50 0.20 -15.57
C LYS A 112 -24.69 -1.30 -15.57
N VAL A 113 -25.77 -1.74 -14.93
CA VAL A 113 -26.20 -3.15 -14.92
C VAL A 113 -27.65 -3.18 -15.38
N PHE A 114 -27.89 -3.79 -16.54
CA PHE A 114 -29.22 -4.05 -17.07
C PHE A 114 -29.66 -5.44 -16.63
N VAL A 115 -30.75 -5.49 -15.86
CA VAL A 115 -31.29 -6.74 -15.32
C VAL A 115 -32.43 -7.19 -16.23
N TYR A 116 -32.28 -8.35 -16.87
CA TYR A 116 -33.36 -8.96 -17.66
C TYR A 116 -34.25 -9.84 -16.80
N ASN A 117 -33.63 -10.70 -16.00
CA ASN A 117 -34.35 -11.52 -15.03
C ASN A 117 -33.45 -11.83 -13.83
N ASN A 118 -33.90 -11.43 -12.63
CA ASN A 118 -33.29 -11.84 -11.37
C ASN A 118 -34.36 -12.45 -10.47
N THR A 119 -34.31 -13.77 -10.31
CA THR A 119 -35.18 -14.52 -9.39
C THR A 119 -34.43 -15.02 -8.16
N SER A 120 -33.20 -14.51 -7.95
CA SER A 120 -32.39 -14.83 -6.79
C SER A 120 -32.92 -14.14 -5.53
N ILE A 121 -32.34 -14.50 -4.38
CA ILE A 121 -32.65 -13.85 -3.09
C ILE A 121 -31.97 -12.48 -2.97
N VAL A 122 -30.90 -12.26 -3.74
CA VAL A 122 -30.14 -11.01 -3.72
C VAL A 122 -30.92 -9.95 -4.50
N GLN A 123 -31.19 -8.82 -3.85
CA GLN A 123 -31.87 -7.68 -4.48
C GLN A 123 -31.03 -7.09 -5.62
N ASP A 124 -31.69 -6.53 -6.62
CA ASP A 124 -31.07 -6.02 -7.84
C ASP A 124 -30.01 -4.94 -7.54
N GLU A 125 -30.30 -4.03 -6.61
CA GLU A 125 -29.39 -2.95 -6.24
C GLU A 125 -28.12 -3.48 -5.57
N ILE A 126 -28.29 -4.50 -4.71
CA ILE A 126 -27.17 -5.16 -4.02
C ILE A 126 -26.35 -5.98 -5.01
N LEU A 127 -27.00 -6.67 -5.96
CA LEU A 127 -26.33 -7.40 -7.02
C LEU A 127 -25.50 -6.44 -7.89
N ALA A 128 -26.10 -5.34 -8.35
CA ALA A 128 -25.43 -4.33 -9.16
C ALA A 128 -24.24 -3.69 -8.42
N HIS A 129 -24.41 -3.35 -7.13
CA HIS A 129 -23.33 -2.83 -6.31
C HIS A 129 -22.16 -3.81 -6.19
N ARG A 130 -22.43 -5.11 -6.02
CA ARG A 130 -21.37 -6.14 -5.96
C ARG A 130 -20.65 -6.30 -7.29
N LEU A 131 -21.39 -6.33 -8.40
CA LEU A 131 -20.81 -6.40 -9.75
C LEU A 131 -19.95 -5.17 -10.05
N GLY A 132 -20.35 -4.00 -9.55
CA GLY A 132 -19.58 -2.75 -9.61
C GLY A 132 -18.20 -2.81 -8.95
N LEU A 133 -18.01 -3.67 -7.95
CA LEU A 133 -16.77 -3.80 -7.19
C LEU A 133 -15.84 -4.90 -7.71
N ILE A 134 -16.23 -5.63 -8.76
CA ILE A 134 -15.37 -6.64 -9.37
C ILE A 134 -14.34 -5.93 -10.25
N PRO A 135 -13.03 -6.07 -9.97
CA PRO A 135 -12.00 -5.48 -10.81
C PRO A 135 -11.96 -6.20 -12.16
N ILE A 136 -11.93 -5.42 -13.24
CA ILE A 136 -11.89 -5.91 -14.62
C ILE A 136 -10.47 -5.80 -15.17
N ARG A 137 -9.98 -6.87 -15.80
CA ARG A 137 -8.71 -6.88 -16.53
C ARG A 137 -8.93 -6.24 -17.90
N ALA A 138 -8.73 -4.93 -17.97
CA ALA A 138 -8.74 -4.16 -19.21
C ALA A 138 -7.80 -2.96 -19.04
N ASP A 139 -6.93 -2.69 -20.02
CA ASP A 139 -6.04 -1.52 -19.96
C ASP A 139 -6.87 -0.24 -20.17
N PRO A 140 -7.00 0.64 -19.16
CA PRO A 140 -7.77 1.88 -19.28
C PRO A 140 -7.16 2.86 -20.27
N ARG A 141 -5.91 2.70 -20.71
CA ARG A 141 -5.27 3.57 -21.71
C ARG A 141 -5.85 3.39 -23.11
N LEU A 142 -6.43 2.22 -23.39
CA LEU A 142 -7.04 1.90 -24.68
C LEU A 142 -8.45 2.49 -24.85
N PHE A 143 -9.06 2.92 -23.75
CA PHE A 143 -10.43 3.42 -23.72
C PHE A 143 -10.48 4.92 -23.43
N GLU A 144 -11.43 5.60 -24.06
CA GLU A 144 -11.75 7.00 -23.77
C GLU A 144 -12.75 7.13 -22.61
N TYR A 145 -12.90 8.35 -22.08
CA TYR A 145 -13.95 8.62 -21.12
C TYR A 145 -15.29 8.76 -21.85
N ARG A 146 -16.33 8.16 -21.27
CA ARG A 146 -17.69 8.29 -21.78
C ARG A 146 -18.17 9.74 -21.68
N ASN A 147 -18.80 10.23 -22.75
CA ASN A 147 -19.39 11.57 -22.78
C ASN A 147 -20.64 11.66 -21.89
N GLN A 148 -20.92 12.84 -21.35
CA GLN A 148 -22.12 13.07 -20.54
C GLN A 148 -23.39 12.93 -21.41
N GLY A 149 -24.30 12.04 -21.00
CA GLY A 149 -25.59 11.82 -21.69
C GLY A 149 -25.58 10.68 -22.70
N ASP A 150 -24.45 10.01 -22.93
CA ASP A 150 -24.41 8.78 -23.74
C ASP A 150 -24.75 7.55 -22.87
N GLU A 151 -25.90 6.93 -23.13
CA GLU A 151 -26.39 5.78 -22.37
C GLU A 151 -26.00 4.44 -22.99
N GLU A 152 -25.88 4.38 -24.32
CA GLU A 152 -25.61 3.16 -25.07
C GLU A 152 -24.12 2.80 -24.99
N GLY A 153 -23.25 3.81 -25.12
CA GLY A 153 -21.80 3.60 -25.19
C GLY A 153 -21.37 3.05 -26.55
N THR A 154 -20.12 3.29 -26.89
CA THR A 154 -19.50 2.91 -28.17
C THR A 154 -18.40 1.87 -27.94
N GLU A 155 -17.84 1.35 -29.04
CA GLU A 155 -16.72 0.44 -29.03
C GLU A 155 -15.43 1.03 -28.41
N ILE A 156 -15.33 2.36 -28.30
CA ILE A 156 -14.13 3.08 -27.87
C ILE A 156 -14.13 3.37 -26.36
N ASP A 157 -15.30 3.51 -25.75
CA ASP A 157 -15.44 3.96 -24.35
C ASP A 157 -16.00 2.89 -23.41
N THR A 158 -16.50 1.76 -23.96
CA THR A 158 -17.30 0.80 -23.21
C THR A 158 -16.90 -0.65 -23.46
N LEU A 159 -16.87 -1.45 -22.39
CA LEU A 159 -16.81 -2.91 -22.47
C LEU A 159 -18.10 -3.51 -21.93
N GLN A 160 -18.57 -4.58 -22.56
CA GLN A 160 -19.81 -5.24 -22.17
C GLN A 160 -19.55 -6.65 -21.64
N PHE A 161 -20.16 -6.99 -20.51
CA PHE A 161 -20.12 -8.33 -19.94
C PHE A 161 -21.53 -8.85 -19.72
N GLN A 162 -21.76 -10.13 -19.97
CA GLN A 162 -23.00 -10.82 -19.67
C GLN A 162 -22.79 -11.85 -18.56
N LEU A 163 -23.73 -11.93 -17.63
CA LEU A 163 -23.79 -12.97 -16.61
C LEU A 163 -25.16 -13.64 -16.68
N LYS A 164 -25.19 -14.86 -17.21
CA LYS A 164 -26.41 -15.64 -17.40
C LYS A 164 -26.27 -17.03 -16.78
N ILE A 165 -26.93 -17.25 -15.64
CA ILE A 165 -26.85 -18.50 -14.89
C ILE A 165 -28.23 -18.93 -14.42
N LYS A 166 -28.49 -20.23 -14.57
CA LYS A 166 -29.64 -20.93 -13.99
C LYS A 166 -29.18 -22.05 -13.08
N CYS A 167 -29.74 -22.09 -11.88
CA CYS A 167 -29.47 -23.15 -10.91
C CYS A 167 -30.44 -24.31 -11.11
N SER A 168 -29.91 -25.52 -11.19
CA SER A 168 -30.68 -26.75 -11.38
C SER A 168 -30.30 -27.82 -10.36
N ARG A 169 -31.24 -28.73 -10.06
CA ARG A 169 -30.99 -29.85 -9.15
C ARG A 169 -30.22 -30.93 -9.88
N ASN A 170 -29.19 -31.47 -9.24
CA ASN A 170 -28.42 -32.60 -9.76
C ASN A 170 -29.22 -33.90 -9.60
N PRO A 171 -29.61 -34.59 -10.70
CA PRO A 171 -30.35 -35.86 -10.62
C PRO A 171 -29.50 -37.02 -10.10
N GLN A 172 -28.17 -36.92 -10.19
CA GLN A 172 -27.22 -37.97 -9.80
C GLN A 172 -26.71 -37.85 -8.36
N ALA A 173 -27.20 -36.87 -7.59
CA ALA A 173 -26.76 -36.67 -6.22
C ALA A 173 -27.13 -37.87 -5.33
N ALA A 174 -26.23 -38.24 -4.41
CA ALA A 174 -26.50 -39.32 -3.47
C ALA A 174 -27.72 -38.96 -2.60
N LYS A 175 -28.62 -39.92 -2.37
CA LYS A 175 -29.90 -39.70 -1.65
C LYS A 175 -29.71 -39.19 -0.22
N GLU A 176 -28.53 -39.40 0.37
CA GLU A 176 -28.17 -38.99 1.74
C GLU A 176 -27.16 -37.84 1.78
N SER A 177 -26.73 -37.32 0.63
CA SER A 177 -25.82 -36.16 0.58
C SER A 177 -26.53 -34.91 1.10
N SER A 178 -25.93 -34.25 2.09
CA SER A 178 -26.40 -32.95 2.61
C SER A 178 -25.68 -31.76 1.95
N ASP A 179 -24.64 -32.04 1.16
CA ASP A 179 -23.75 -31.01 0.62
C ASP A 179 -24.38 -30.30 -0.58
N PRO A 180 -24.56 -28.96 -0.52
CA PRO A 180 -25.14 -28.20 -1.64
C PRO A 180 -24.33 -28.29 -2.94
N ASN A 181 -23.02 -28.55 -2.84
CA ASN A 181 -22.15 -28.71 -4.00
C ASN A 181 -22.46 -29.99 -4.80
N GLU A 182 -22.94 -31.05 -4.15
CA GLU A 182 -23.33 -32.30 -4.82
C GLU A 182 -24.78 -32.23 -5.30
N LEU A 183 -25.64 -31.60 -4.51
CA LEU A 183 -27.08 -31.52 -4.75
C LEU A 183 -27.46 -30.59 -5.91
N TYR A 184 -26.69 -29.54 -6.18
CA TYR A 184 -27.09 -28.45 -7.06
C TYR A 184 -25.98 -28.03 -8.02
N PHE A 185 -26.34 -27.92 -9.31
CA PHE A 185 -25.49 -27.29 -10.31
C PHE A 185 -25.64 -25.78 -10.26
N ASN A 186 -24.52 -25.05 -10.38
CA ASN A 186 -24.47 -23.59 -10.46
C ASN A 186 -25.16 -22.85 -9.29
N HIS A 187 -25.21 -23.47 -8.11
CA HIS A 187 -25.77 -22.84 -6.92
C HIS A 187 -24.87 -21.74 -6.34
N LYS A 188 -23.60 -21.66 -6.75
CA LYS A 188 -22.67 -20.57 -6.45
C LYS A 188 -22.35 -19.83 -7.75
N VAL A 189 -22.65 -18.54 -7.78
CA VAL A 189 -22.32 -17.66 -8.89
C VAL A 189 -20.99 -16.99 -8.56
N TYR A 190 -19.98 -17.24 -9.38
CA TYR A 190 -18.65 -16.65 -9.28
C TYR A 190 -18.39 -15.67 -10.42
N SER A 191 -17.40 -14.80 -10.25
CA SER A 191 -16.93 -13.85 -11.27
C SER A 191 -16.49 -14.53 -12.57
N LYS A 192 -15.89 -15.72 -12.55
CA LYS A 192 -15.54 -16.47 -13.78
C LYS A 192 -16.71 -16.76 -14.73
N HIS A 193 -17.94 -16.65 -14.26
CA HIS A 193 -19.13 -16.86 -15.12
C HIS A 193 -19.52 -15.60 -15.90
N MET A 194 -18.81 -14.48 -15.70
CA MET A 194 -18.94 -13.28 -16.51
C MET A 194 -18.26 -13.51 -17.86
N THR A 195 -19.04 -13.40 -18.94
CA THR A 195 -18.55 -13.56 -20.31
C THR A 195 -18.49 -12.20 -20.98
N TRP A 196 -17.34 -11.84 -21.56
CA TRP A 196 -17.22 -10.63 -22.38
C TRP A 196 -18.06 -10.77 -23.66
N VAL A 197 -18.80 -9.71 -23.99
CA VAL A 197 -19.57 -9.60 -25.23
C VAL A 197 -18.94 -8.45 -26.04
N PRO A 198 -18.27 -8.73 -27.16
CA PRO A 198 -17.62 -7.70 -27.96
C PRO A 198 -18.65 -6.77 -28.61
N LEU A 199 -18.35 -5.47 -28.60
CA LEU A 199 -19.14 -4.44 -29.29
C LEU A 199 -18.45 -4.04 -30.61
N GLY A 200 -19.21 -4.00 -31.70
CA GLY A 200 -18.71 -3.55 -33.00
C GLY A 200 -17.46 -4.32 -33.46
N ASN A 201 -16.37 -3.57 -33.71
CA ASN A 201 -15.09 -4.11 -34.19
C ASN A 201 -14.08 -4.42 -33.06
N GLN A 202 -14.50 -4.48 -31.79
CA GLN A 202 -13.57 -4.75 -30.68
C GLN A 202 -12.80 -6.06 -30.83
N THR A 203 -13.41 -7.08 -31.45
CA THR A 203 -12.74 -8.36 -31.72
C THR A 203 -11.53 -8.21 -32.64
N ASP A 204 -11.61 -7.29 -33.61
CA ASP A 204 -10.52 -7.02 -34.56
C ASP A 204 -9.51 -6.00 -34.00
N LEU A 205 -9.96 -5.04 -33.20
CA LEU A 205 -9.10 -4.05 -32.54
C LEU A 205 -8.23 -4.67 -31.44
N PHE A 206 -8.75 -5.70 -30.77
CA PHE A 206 -8.11 -6.34 -29.63
C PHE A 206 -8.04 -7.88 -29.80
N PRO A 207 -7.30 -8.38 -30.80
CA PRO A 207 -7.26 -9.81 -31.11
C PRO A 207 -6.65 -10.65 -29.99
N ASP A 208 -5.74 -10.07 -29.20
CA ASP A 208 -5.04 -10.72 -28.08
C ASP A 208 -5.60 -10.32 -26.71
N ALA A 209 -6.67 -9.51 -26.65
CA ALA A 209 -7.19 -9.06 -25.35
C ALA A 209 -8.05 -10.12 -24.67
N ASP A 210 -7.61 -10.53 -23.49
CA ASP A 210 -8.37 -11.36 -22.57
C ASP A 210 -9.11 -10.47 -21.56
N PHE A 211 -10.23 -9.88 -22.02
CA PHE A 211 -11.10 -9.09 -21.15
C PHE A 211 -11.89 -10.02 -20.23
N ARG A 212 -11.50 -10.05 -18.96
CA ARG A 212 -12.15 -10.87 -17.92
C ARG A 212 -12.05 -10.22 -16.55
N PRO A 213 -12.82 -10.68 -15.54
CA PRO A 213 -12.55 -10.33 -14.16
C PRO A 213 -11.12 -10.70 -13.76
N VAL A 214 -10.49 -9.88 -12.92
CA VAL A 214 -9.12 -10.14 -12.45
C VAL A 214 -9.04 -11.43 -11.61
N HIS A 215 -10.05 -11.64 -10.76
CA HIS A 215 -10.17 -12.81 -9.91
C HIS A 215 -11.38 -13.64 -10.35
N ASP A 216 -11.19 -14.94 -10.54
CA ASP A 216 -12.21 -15.87 -11.06
C ASP A 216 -13.15 -16.44 -9.98
N ASP A 217 -12.77 -16.28 -8.71
CA ASP A 217 -13.37 -16.95 -7.55
C ASP A 217 -14.17 -16.01 -6.63
N ILE A 218 -14.43 -14.77 -7.06
CA ILE A 218 -15.26 -13.83 -6.30
C ILE A 218 -16.71 -14.33 -6.33
N LEU A 219 -17.23 -14.71 -5.16
CA LEU A 219 -18.63 -15.09 -5.01
C LEU A 219 -19.53 -13.85 -5.18
N ILE A 220 -20.51 -13.93 -6.06
CA ILE A 220 -21.46 -12.84 -6.36
C ILE A 220 -22.81 -13.13 -5.71
N ALA A 221 -23.35 -14.33 -5.92
CA ALA A 221 -24.67 -14.72 -5.42
C ALA A 221 -24.74 -16.24 -5.14
N LEU A 222 -25.65 -16.61 -4.24
CA LEU A 222 -26.01 -17.99 -3.97
C LEU A 222 -27.43 -18.25 -4.46
N LEU A 223 -27.60 -19.32 -5.22
CA LEU A 223 -28.86 -19.70 -5.84
C LEU A 223 -29.40 -21.01 -5.26
N ARG A 224 -30.70 -21.24 -5.50
CA ARG A 224 -31.38 -22.51 -5.31
C ARG A 224 -32.05 -22.95 -6.62
N PRO A 225 -32.35 -24.25 -6.78
CA PRO A 225 -32.93 -24.77 -8.02
C PRO A 225 -34.18 -24.00 -8.43
N GLY A 226 -34.26 -23.62 -9.70
CA GLY A 226 -35.35 -22.81 -10.25
C GLY A 226 -35.08 -21.30 -10.27
N GLN A 227 -34.05 -20.83 -9.56
CA GLN A 227 -33.58 -19.44 -9.65
C GLN A 227 -32.61 -19.25 -10.81
N GLU A 228 -32.67 -18.06 -11.39
CA GLU A 228 -31.83 -17.58 -12.48
C GLU A 228 -31.46 -16.11 -12.30
N ILE A 229 -30.28 -15.77 -12.83
CA ILE A 229 -29.75 -14.41 -12.96
C ILE A 229 -29.37 -14.23 -14.43
N ASP A 230 -29.92 -13.23 -15.09
CA ASP A 230 -29.57 -12.78 -16.43
C ASP A 230 -29.39 -11.26 -16.41
N VAL A 231 -28.13 -10.82 -16.45
CA VAL A 231 -27.74 -9.41 -16.39
C VAL A 231 -26.68 -9.09 -17.43
N LEU A 232 -26.72 -7.84 -17.91
CA LEU A 232 -25.76 -7.26 -18.85
C LEU A 232 -25.12 -6.05 -18.19
N MET A 233 -23.80 -5.94 -18.28
CA MET A 233 -23.00 -4.96 -17.55
C MET A 233 -22.22 -4.11 -18.54
N HIS A 234 -22.25 -2.79 -18.36
CA HIS A 234 -21.41 -1.85 -19.10
C HIS A 234 -20.29 -1.37 -18.17
N CYS A 235 -19.06 -1.65 -18.56
CA CYS A 235 -17.84 -1.17 -17.94
C CYS A 235 -17.37 0.10 -18.64
N VAL A 236 -17.01 1.10 -17.85
CA VAL A 236 -16.47 2.37 -18.35
C VAL A 236 -15.18 2.72 -17.62
N LYS A 237 -14.45 3.68 -18.19
CA LYS A 237 -13.29 4.30 -17.58
C LYS A 237 -13.73 5.35 -16.54
N GLY A 238 -13.17 5.26 -15.33
CA GLY A 238 -13.42 6.23 -14.26
C GLY A 238 -12.23 6.39 -13.33
N ILE A 239 -12.31 7.37 -12.42
CA ILE A 239 -11.24 7.68 -11.44
C ILE A 239 -11.69 7.38 -10.01
N GLY A 240 -10.75 6.97 -9.15
CA GLY A 240 -11.04 6.62 -7.75
C GLY A 240 -11.65 7.74 -6.91
N LYS A 241 -11.43 9.00 -7.31
CA LYS A 241 -12.04 10.19 -6.68
C LYS A 241 -13.55 10.25 -6.84
N ASP A 242 -14.08 9.73 -7.96
CA ASP A 242 -15.52 9.66 -8.21
C ASP A 242 -16.16 8.52 -7.42
N HIS A 243 -15.61 7.31 -7.53
CA HIS A 243 -16.06 6.16 -6.76
C HIS A 243 -14.89 5.23 -6.45
N ALA A 244 -14.86 4.68 -5.23
CA ALA A 244 -13.78 3.81 -4.75
C ALA A 244 -13.57 2.54 -5.60
N LYS A 245 -14.60 2.10 -6.34
CA LYS A 245 -14.52 0.97 -7.28
C LYS A 245 -13.49 1.16 -8.40
N PHE A 246 -13.16 2.42 -8.71
CA PHE A 246 -12.16 2.78 -9.70
C PHE A 246 -10.74 2.89 -9.12
N SER A 247 -10.53 2.63 -7.83
CA SER A 247 -9.19 2.61 -7.24
C SER A 247 -8.39 1.43 -7.79
N PRO A 248 -7.27 1.67 -8.50
CA PRO A 248 -6.42 0.58 -9.03
C PRO A 248 -5.65 -0.15 -7.94
N VAL A 249 -5.45 0.50 -6.80
CA VAL A 249 -4.70 -0.04 -5.67
C VAL A 249 -5.66 -0.50 -4.58
N ALA A 250 -5.38 -1.66 -4.01
CA ALA A 250 -6.02 -2.14 -2.79
C ALA A 250 -5.56 -1.29 -1.61
N THR A 251 -4.25 -1.00 -1.56
CA THR A 251 -3.69 -0.02 -0.63
C THR A 251 -2.42 0.59 -1.21
N ALA A 252 -2.28 1.90 -1.03
CA ALA A 252 -1.05 2.63 -1.28
C ALA A 252 -0.71 3.41 -0.01
N SER A 253 0.41 3.05 0.61
CA SER A 253 0.86 3.67 1.85
C SER A 253 2.37 3.82 1.86
N TYR A 254 2.86 4.68 2.74
CA TYR A 254 4.28 4.79 3.01
C TYR A 254 4.50 4.89 4.50
N ARG A 255 5.70 4.51 4.92
CA ARG A 255 6.22 4.76 6.27
C ARG A 255 7.63 5.31 6.17
N LEU A 256 8.01 6.13 7.15
CA LEU A 256 9.39 6.61 7.24
C LEU A 256 10.30 5.50 7.76
N LEU A 257 11.54 5.43 7.27
CA LEU A 257 12.52 4.46 7.76
C LEU A 257 12.77 4.65 9.28
N PRO A 258 12.61 3.60 10.09
CA PRO A 258 13.02 3.63 11.49
C PRO A 258 14.53 3.83 11.66
N ASP A 259 14.90 4.74 12.56
CA ASP A 259 16.27 4.89 13.08
C ASP A 259 16.26 4.57 14.57
N ILE A 260 16.84 3.42 14.93
CA ILE A 260 16.97 2.96 16.31
C ILE A 260 18.43 3.13 16.70
N THR A 261 18.69 3.96 17.70
CA THR A 261 20.05 4.26 18.16
C THR A 261 20.22 3.91 19.63
N LEU A 262 21.21 3.07 19.92
CA LEU A 262 21.58 2.71 21.29
C LEU A 262 22.56 3.75 21.82
N LEU A 263 22.19 4.45 22.89
CA LEU A 263 22.99 5.54 23.46
C LEU A 263 24.17 5.01 24.30
N GLN A 264 24.02 3.80 24.83
CA GLN A 264 25.01 3.10 25.65
C GLN A 264 25.05 1.62 25.24
N PRO A 265 26.18 0.92 25.47
CA PRO A 265 26.23 -0.52 25.26
C PRO A 265 25.29 -1.22 26.26
N ILE A 266 24.45 -2.12 25.75
CA ILE A 266 23.48 -2.88 26.53
C ILE A 266 23.93 -4.34 26.50
N GLU A 267 24.21 -4.89 27.68
CA GLU A 267 24.83 -6.20 27.87
C GLU A 267 23.87 -7.18 28.57
N ASP A 268 24.10 -8.47 28.35
CA ASP A 268 23.55 -9.61 29.09
C ASP A 268 22.01 -9.67 29.14
N GLU A 269 21.40 -9.76 30.33
CA GLU A 269 19.94 -9.89 30.49
C GLU A 269 19.16 -8.70 29.93
N ALA A 270 19.77 -7.51 29.97
CA ALA A 270 19.18 -6.30 29.41
C ALA A 270 19.14 -6.36 27.88
N ALA A 271 20.13 -7.02 27.23
CA ALA A 271 20.17 -7.23 25.79
C ALA A 271 19.05 -8.19 25.34
N GLU A 272 18.82 -9.28 26.09
CA GLU A 272 17.73 -10.22 25.81
C GLU A 272 16.35 -9.59 26.01
N THR A 273 16.19 -8.78 27.06
CA THR A 273 14.95 -8.03 27.30
C THR A 273 14.70 -7.04 26.17
N LEU A 274 15.73 -6.30 25.75
CA LEU A 274 15.64 -5.35 24.66
C LEU A 274 15.26 -6.04 23.35
N GLN A 275 15.85 -7.20 23.04
CA GLN A 275 15.49 -7.95 21.83
C GLN A 275 14.00 -8.32 21.80
N LYS A 276 13.42 -8.72 22.95
CA LYS A 276 11.98 -9.04 23.06
C LYS A 276 11.06 -7.83 22.90
N CYS A 277 11.56 -6.60 23.12
CA CYS A 277 10.77 -5.38 22.94
C CYS A 277 10.55 -5.00 21.46
N PHE A 278 11.37 -5.52 20.54
CA PHE A 278 11.34 -5.18 19.12
C PHE A 278 10.85 -6.34 18.25
N SER A 279 10.49 -6.02 16.99
CA SER A 279 10.18 -7.06 16.01
C SER A 279 11.35 -8.05 15.83
N PRO A 280 11.07 -9.33 15.52
CA PRO A 280 12.11 -10.31 15.21
C PRO A 280 13.03 -9.81 14.08
N GLY A 281 14.35 -9.97 14.25
CA GLY A 281 15.35 -9.55 13.24
C GLY A 281 15.79 -8.08 13.32
N VAL A 282 15.15 -7.25 14.15
CA VAL A 282 15.58 -5.84 14.32
C VAL A 282 16.85 -5.73 15.16
N ILE A 283 16.88 -6.45 16.28
CA ILE A 283 18.00 -6.47 17.22
C ILE A 283 18.64 -7.85 17.22
N GLU A 284 19.95 -7.87 17.00
CA GLU A 284 20.79 -9.06 17.11
C GLU A 284 21.66 -8.99 18.36
N ILE A 285 21.91 -10.15 18.97
CA ILE A 285 22.79 -10.28 20.12
C ILE A 285 24.10 -10.91 19.63
N GLN A 286 25.20 -10.18 19.78
CA GLN A 286 26.53 -10.64 19.42
C GLN A 286 27.33 -10.98 20.68
N ASN A 287 28.01 -12.13 20.67
CA ASN A 287 28.90 -12.52 21.76
C ASN A 287 30.29 -11.95 21.53
N ILE A 288 30.63 -10.88 22.26
CA ILE A 288 31.95 -10.24 22.21
C ILE A 288 32.63 -10.48 23.56
N LYS A 289 33.78 -11.17 23.55
CA LYS A 289 34.58 -11.47 24.77
C LYS A 289 33.78 -12.16 25.89
N GLY A 290 32.86 -13.06 25.51
CA GLY A 290 32.03 -13.81 26.47
C GLY A 290 30.84 -13.03 27.04
N LYS A 291 30.60 -11.80 26.59
CA LYS A 291 29.44 -10.99 26.94
C LYS A 291 28.46 -10.88 25.78
N LYS A 292 27.16 -10.96 26.08
CA LYS A 292 26.08 -10.79 25.09
C LYS A 292 25.82 -9.29 24.91
N VAL A 293 26.09 -8.74 23.73
CA VAL A 293 25.90 -7.32 23.43
C VAL A 293 24.83 -7.14 22.35
N ALA A 294 23.83 -6.29 22.61
CA ALA A 294 22.79 -5.97 21.62
C ALA A 294 23.31 -4.99 20.55
N ARG A 295 22.99 -5.27 19.28
CA ARG A 295 23.24 -4.39 18.15
C ARG A 295 21.98 -4.30 17.28
N VAL A 296 21.74 -3.12 16.73
CA VAL A 296 20.69 -2.93 15.71
C VAL A 296 21.19 -3.53 14.40
N ALA A 297 20.50 -4.57 13.93
CA ALA A 297 20.83 -5.26 12.69
C ALA A 297 20.05 -4.66 11.52
N ASN A 298 18.71 -4.71 11.58
CA ASN A 298 17.85 -4.18 10.54
C ASN A 298 16.66 -3.39 11.10
N ALA A 299 16.79 -2.07 11.16
CA ALA A 299 15.73 -1.19 11.67
C ALA A 299 14.47 -1.19 10.78
N ARG A 300 14.57 -1.57 9.49
CA ARG A 300 13.44 -1.58 8.54
C ARG A 300 12.30 -2.49 8.98
N LEU A 301 12.63 -3.60 9.66
CA LEU A 301 11.66 -4.61 10.08
C LEU A 301 10.83 -4.18 11.30
N ASP A 302 11.19 -3.07 11.95
CA ASP A 302 10.49 -2.62 13.14
C ASP A 302 9.11 -2.02 12.81
N THR A 303 8.12 -2.35 13.61
CA THR A 303 6.76 -1.81 13.51
C THR A 303 6.52 -0.64 14.47
N PHE A 304 7.52 -0.26 15.27
CA PHE A 304 7.42 0.79 16.29
C PHE A 304 6.36 0.50 17.37
N SER A 305 6.41 -0.68 17.99
CA SER A 305 5.54 -1.03 19.14
C SER A 305 5.70 -0.10 20.33
N ARG A 306 6.88 0.54 20.48
CA ARG A 306 7.29 1.38 21.62
C ARG A 306 7.37 0.64 22.96
N GLU A 307 7.43 -0.69 22.93
CA GLU A 307 7.47 -1.53 24.14
C GLU A 307 8.67 -1.22 25.03
N VAL A 308 9.79 -0.78 24.43
CA VAL A 308 11.02 -0.36 25.14
C VAL A 308 10.77 0.71 26.21
N PHE A 309 9.74 1.56 26.05
CA PHE A 309 9.44 2.60 27.03
C PHE A 309 8.67 2.12 28.26
N ARG A 310 8.14 0.88 28.24
CA ARG A 310 7.49 0.26 29.41
C ARG A 310 8.51 -0.25 30.42
N HIS A 311 9.74 -0.52 29.98
CA HIS A 311 10.84 -0.94 30.85
C HIS A 311 11.64 0.28 31.32
N GLU A 312 11.56 0.61 32.61
CA GLU A 312 12.25 1.79 33.16
C GLU A 312 13.77 1.74 32.98
N GLY A 313 14.37 0.54 33.03
CA GLY A 313 15.81 0.34 32.84
C GLY A 313 16.29 0.59 31.40
N LEU A 314 15.42 0.48 30.39
CA LEU A 314 15.79 0.58 28.97
C LEU A 314 15.42 1.92 28.34
N LYS A 315 14.44 2.63 28.93
CA LYS A 315 13.88 3.88 28.43
C LYS A 315 14.91 4.96 28.11
N ASN A 316 15.96 5.07 28.91
CA ASN A 316 17.00 6.10 28.74
C ASN A 316 18.20 5.62 27.91
N LEU A 317 18.22 4.34 27.50
CA LEU A 317 19.34 3.73 26.78
C LEU A 317 19.09 3.68 25.26
N VAL A 318 17.83 3.81 24.84
CA VAL A 318 17.44 3.73 23.44
C VAL A 318 16.80 5.04 22.98
N ARG A 319 17.25 5.54 21.83
CA ARG A 319 16.62 6.66 21.12
C ARG A 319 15.93 6.11 19.88
N LEU A 320 14.62 6.29 19.86
CA LEU A 320 13.73 5.94 18.75
C LEU A 320 13.49 7.19 17.88
N ALA A 321 13.80 7.09 16.59
CA ALA A 321 13.60 8.16 15.62
C ALA A 321 13.18 7.61 14.26
N ARG A 322 12.78 8.48 13.34
CA ARG A 322 12.51 8.14 11.93
C ARG A 322 13.27 9.09 11.02
N VAL A 323 13.83 8.57 9.95
CA VAL A 323 14.52 9.39 8.94
C VAL A 323 13.47 10.10 8.08
N ARG A 324 13.46 11.44 8.08
CA ARG A 324 12.43 12.27 7.42
C ARG A 324 12.47 12.13 5.90
N ASN A 325 13.66 12.02 5.32
CA ASN A 325 13.85 12.04 3.87
C ASN A 325 13.96 10.63 3.28
N HIS A 326 13.44 9.61 3.98
CA HIS A 326 13.48 8.22 3.54
C HIS A 326 12.11 7.58 3.75
N TYR A 327 11.39 7.38 2.65
CA TYR A 327 10.07 6.79 2.61
C TYR A 327 10.15 5.37 2.08
N ILE A 328 9.61 4.42 2.83
CA ILE A 328 9.36 3.06 2.38
C ILE A 328 7.92 3.03 1.87
N PHE A 329 7.75 2.93 0.55
CA PHE A 329 6.46 2.79 -0.10
C PHE A 329 6.05 1.34 -0.19
N PHE A 330 4.77 1.11 0.07
CA PHE A 330 4.12 -0.19 -0.09
C PHE A 330 2.86 0.02 -0.94
N LEU A 331 2.89 -0.54 -2.15
CA LEU A 331 1.79 -0.50 -3.10
C LEU A 331 1.27 -1.92 -3.31
N ARG A 332 -0.04 -2.09 -3.24
CA ARG A 332 -0.72 -3.33 -3.62
C ARG A 332 -1.75 -3.02 -4.68
N SER A 333 -1.58 -3.60 -5.87
CA SER A 333 -2.55 -3.51 -6.96
C SER A 333 -3.80 -4.35 -6.66
N CYS A 334 -4.94 -3.92 -7.20
CA CYS A 334 -6.15 -4.72 -7.31
C CYS A 334 -6.11 -5.68 -8.51
N SER A 335 -5.28 -5.39 -9.54
CA SER A 335 -5.04 -6.27 -10.68
C SER A 335 -3.93 -7.28 -10.36
N SER A 336 -4.21 -8.58 -10.51
CA SER A 336 -3.19 -9.62 -10.45
C SER A 336 -2.30 -9.57 -11.69
N GLY A 337 -1.01 -9.35 -11.48
CA GLY A 337 0.05 -9.67 -12.44
C GLY A 337 0.69 -8.52 -13.22
N GLU A 338 0.10 -7.32 -13.25
CA GLU A 338 0.68 -6.16 -13.93
C GLU A 338 0.48 -4.90 -13.08
N LEU A 339 1.60 -4.31 -12.63
CA LEU A 339 1.64 -2.92 -12.19
C LEU A 339 1.47 -2.05 -13.44
N LEU A 340 0.47 -1.17 -13.40
CA LEU A 340 0.01 -0.31 -14.51
C LEU A 340 1.11 0.34 -15.36
#